data_AF-A0A1W9X703-F1
#
_entry.id   AF-A0A1W9X703-F1
#
_cell.length_a   1.000
_cell.length_b   1.000
_cell.length_c   1.000
_cell.angle_alpha   90.00
_cell.angle_beta   90.00
_cell.angle_gamma   90.00
#
_symmetry.space_group_name_H-M   'P 1'
#
loop_
_entity.id
_entity.type
_entity.pdbx_description
1 polymer ?
#
loop_
_entity_poly.entity_id
_entity_poly.type
_entity_poly.pdbx_seq_one_letter_code
_entity_poly.pdbx_strand_id
1 'polypeptide(L)' 'MRAFVVGALAPKFVVGALAPKFVIDALAPKFVVGALAPKFVVGALAPKFVIDALAPKFVVGALAPKSVF' A
#
# COMPACT_ATOMS: atom_id res chain seq x y z
N MET A 1 -14.55 -13.64 8.87
CA MET A 1 -13.43 -13.35 7.96
C MET A 1 -13.44 -11.85 7.68
N ARG A 2 -12.54 -11.05 8.28
CA ARG A 2 -12.61 -9.57 8.21
C ARG A 2 -11.64 -9.04 7.16
N ALA A 3 -12.10 -8.12 6.32
CA ALA A 3 -11.24 -7.36 5.42
C ALA A 3 -10.69 -6.14 6.18
N PHE A 4 -9.46 -5.72 5.86
CA PHE A 4 -8.85 -4.53 6.44
C PHE A 4 -8.62 -3.50 5.34
N VAL A 5 -9.09 -2.27 5.58
CA VAL A 5 -8.99 -1.14 4.65
C VAL A 5 -8.34 0.02 5.40
N VAL A 6 -7.28 0.59 4.85
CA VAL A 6 -6.60 1.75 5.45
C VAL A 6 -6.52 2.89 4.44
N GLY A 7 -6.90 4.08 4.90
CA GLY A 7 -6.71 5.34 4.19
C GLY A 7 -5.84 6.29 5.01
N ALA A 8 -4.83 6.93 4.41
CA ALA A 8 -4.02 7.93 5.11
C ALA A 8 -3.37 8.98 4.21
N LEU A 9 -3.21 10.18 4.75
CA LEU A 9 -2.46 11.29 4.17
C LEU A 9 -1.38 11.73 5.17
N ALA A 10 -0.12 11.37 4.90
CA ALA A 10 0.98 11.63 5.83
C ALA A 10 2.35 11.73 5.13
N PRO A 11 3.34 12.45 5.68
CA PRO A 11 4.69 12.53 5.10
C PRO A 11 5.40 11.17 4.97
N LYS A 12 5.09 10.26 5.90
CA LYS A 12 5.54 8.87 5.92
C LYS A 12 4.34 8.02 6.31
N PHE A 13 4.14 6.92 5.61
CA PHE A 13 3.09 5.97 5.93
C PHE A 13 3.65 4.55 5.98
N VAL A 14 3.38 3.86 7.10
CA VAL A 14 3.85 2.50 7.35
C VAL A 14 2.68 1.68 7.88
N VAL A 15 2.41 0.54 7.25
CA VAL A 15 1.33 -0.36 7.69
C VAL A 15 1.80 -1.81 7.72
N GLY A 16 1.43 -2.52 8.79
CA GLY A 16 1.62 -3.95 8.97
C GLY A 16 0.29 -4.64 9.28
N ALA A 17 -0.06 -5.73 8.58
CA ALA A 17 -1.30 -6.46 8.85
C ALA A 17 -1.35 -7.92 8.35
N LEU A 18 -2.19 -8.71 9.03
CA LEU A 18 -2.57 -10.08 8.67
C LEU A 18 -4.09 -10.14 8.47
N ALA A 19 -4.54 -10.30 7.22
CA ALA A 19 -5.96 -10.37 6.91
C ALA A 19 -6.26 -11.20 5.65
N PRO A 20 -7.41 -11.87 5.56
CA PRO A 20 -7.82 -12.61 4.36
C PRO A 20 -7.98 -11.74 3.10
N LYS A 21 -8.27 -10.45 3.30
CA LYS A 21 -8.32 -9.42 2.26
C LYS A 21 -7.79 -8.12 2.84
N PHE A 22 -6.93 -7.45 2.08
CA PHE A 22 -6.25 -6.27 2.56
C PHE A 22 -6.13 -5.21 1.46
N VAL A 23 -6.55 -3.99 1.77
CA VAL A 23 -6.57 -2.85 0.83
C VAL A 23 -5.98 -1.62 1.52
N ILE A 24 -5.05 -0.95 0.85
CA ILE A 24 -4.52 0.35 1.30
C ILE A 24 -4.68 1.38 0.20
N ASP A 25 -5.04 2.60 0.60
CA ASP A 25 -4.89 3.80 -0.20
C ASP A 25 -4.14 4.88 0.61
N ALA A 26 -3.02 5.40 0.10
CA ALA A 26 -2.26 6.43 0.82
C ALA A 26 -1.55 7.45 -0.07
N LEU A 27 -1.50 8.69 0.42
CA LEU A 27 -0.74 9.78 -0.18
C LEU A 27 0.42 10.14 0.76
N ALA A 28 1.66 9.77 0.38
CA ALA A 28 2.84 9.97 1.22
C ALA A 28 4.16 10.07 0.43
N PRO A 29 5.07 11.02 0.73
CA PRO A 29 6.44 11.05 0.22
C PRO A 29 7.21 9.72 0.35
N LYS A 30 6.98 8.98 1.43
CA LYS A 30 7.52 7.63 1.66
C LYS A 30 6.41 6.71 2.13
N PHE A 31 6.28 5.58 1.45
CA PHE A 31 5.27 4.58 1.72
C PHE A 31 5.90 3.20 1.88
N VAL A 32 5.59 2.51 2.98
CA VAL A 32 6.08 1.16 3.28
C VAL A 32 4.92 0.28 3.74
N VAL A 33 4.75 -0.90 3.15
CA VAL A 33 3.72 -1.85 3.59
C VAL A 33 4.27 -3.25 3.77
N GLY A 34 3.91 -3.87 4.90
CA GLY A 34 4.06 -5.29 5.19
C GLY A 34 2.70 -5.98 5.30
N ALA A 35 2.37 -6.97 4.46
CA ALA A 35 1.07 -7.67 4.57
C ALA A 35 1.10 -9.17 4.24
N LEU A 36 0.41 -9.98 5.05
CA LEU A 36 0.08 -11.37 4.73
C LEU A 36 -1.42 -11.48 4.42
N ALA A 37 -1.77 -11.72 3.15
CA ALA A 37 -3.16 -11.81 2.72
C ALA A 37 -3.37 -12.65 1.43
N PRO A 38 -4.39 -13.50 1.34
CA PRO A 38 -4.86 -14.13 0.10
C PRO A 38 -5.08 -13.14 -1.07
N LYS A 39 -5.55 -11.93 -0.74
CA LYS A 39 -5.74 -10.82 -1.70
C LYS A 39 -5.23 -9.53 -1.10
N PHE A 40 -4.30 -8.89 -1.78
CA PHE A 40 -3.63 -7.67 -1.35
C PHE A 40 -3.69 -6.61 -2.46
N VAL A 41 -4.20 -5.42 -2.14
CA VAL A 41 -4.33 -4.29 -3.08
C VAL A 41 -3.74 -3.04 -2.44
N VAL A 42 -2.89 -2.34 -3.17
CA VAL A 42 -2.29 -1.08 -2.73
C VAL A 42 -2.44 -0.01 -3.80
N GLY A 43 -3.02 1.13 -3.42
CA GLY A 43 -2.91 2.41 -4.11
C GLY A 43 -1.98 3.34 -3.33
N ALA A 44 -0.96 3.89 -3.98
CA ALA A 44 -0.14 4.93 -3.35
C ALA A 44 0.30 6.01 -4.33
N LEU A 45 0.31 7.26 -3.87
CA LEU A 45 1.04 8.36 -4.50
C LEU A 45 2.27 8.67 -3.65
N ALA A 46 3.43 8.18 -4.11
CA ALA A 46 4.69 8.34 -3.40
C ALA A 46 5.89 8.40 -4.36
N PRO A 47 6.87 9.28 -4.14
CA PRO A 47 8.17 9.23 -4.81
C PRO A 47 9.04 8.06 -4.33
N LYS A 48 8.80 7.51 -3.13
CA LYS A 48 9.47 6.28 -2.64
C LYS A 48 8.46 5.30 -2.06
N PHE A 49 8.47 4.08 -2.61
CA PHE A 49 7.49 3.04 -2.33
C PHE A 49 8.17 1.69 -2.10
N VAL A 50 7.85 1.03 -0.98
CA VAL A 50 8.35 -0.31 -0.63
C VAL A 50 7.18 -1.18 -0.21
N ILE A 51 7.07 -2.36 -0.79
CA ILE A 51 6.10 -3.38 -0.39
C ILE A 51 6.82 -4.67 -0.08
N ASP A 52 6.46 -5.25 1.05
CA ASP A 52 6.70 -6.64 1.40
C ASP A 52 5.34 -7.33 1.62
N ALA A 53 4.92 -8.18 0.69
CA ALA A 53 3.62 -8.81 0.75
C ALA A 53 3.64 -10.27 0.30
N LEU A 54 3.04 -11.14 1.10
CA LEU A 54 2.88 -12.55 0.79
C LEU A 54 1.41 -12.81 0.46
N ALA A 55 1.10 -12.77 -0.84
CA ALA A 55 -0.24 -12.89 -1.37
C ALA A 55 -0.29 -13.68 -2.70
N PRO A 56 -1.23 -14.64 -2.87
CA PRO A 56 -1.44 -15.31 -4.15
C PRO A 56 -2.08 -14.38 -5.20
N LYS A 57 -2.73 -13.29 -4.79
CA LYS A 57 -3.21 -12.22 -5.68
C LYS A 57 -2.81 -10.86 -5.14
N PHE A 58 -1.98 -10.16 -5.90
CA PHE A 58 -1.41 -8.87 -5.56
C PHE A 58 -1.64 -7.85 -6.68
N VAL A 59 -2.13 -6.66 -6.30
CA VAL A 59 -2.33 -5.53 -7.22
C VAL A 59 -1.70 -4.26 -6.63
N VAL A 60 -0.89 -3.56 -7.43
CA VAL A 60 -0.26 -2.29 -7.05
C VAL A 60 -0.61 -1.23 -8.08
N GLY A 61 -1.16 -0.11 -7.60
CA GLY A 61 -1.25 1.15 -8.34
C GLY A 61 -0.35 2.19 -7.68
N ALA A 62 0.70 2.62 -8.39
CA ALA A 62 1.54 3.72 -7.97
C ALA A 62 1.40 4.88 -8.97
N LEU A 63 0.86 6.02 -8.53
CA LEU A 63 0.94 7.26 -9.30
C LEU A 63 2.21 8.00 -8.85
N ALA A 64 3.29 7.85 -9.62
CA ALA A 64 4.43 8.73 -9.45
C ALA A 64 4.00 10.14 -9.92
N PRO A 65 4.19 11.22 -9.12
CA PRO A 65 4.11 12.54 -9.69
C PRO A 65 5.12 12.60 -10.84
N LYS A 66 4.69 12.98 -12.04
CA LYS A 66 5.63 13.25 -13.16
C LYS A 66 6.67 14.21 -12.61
N SER A 67 7.94 13.80 -12.57
CA SER A 67 9.04 14.77 -12.44
C SER A 67 8.98 15.61 -13.70
N VAL A 68 8.49 16.84 -13.55
CA VAL A 68 8.70 17.90 -14.54
C VAL A 68 10.17 18.29 -14.36
N PHE A 69 11.01 17.91 -15.32
CA PHE A 69 12.26 18.62 -15.58
C PHE A 69 11.94 19.92 -16.32
#